data_AF-A0AA91FE44-F1
#
_entry.id   AF-A0AA91FE44-F1
#
_cell.length_a   1.000
_cell.length_b   1.000
_cell.length_c   1.000
_cell.angle_alpha   90.00
_cell.angle_beta   90.00
_cell.angle_gamma   90.00
#
_symmetry.space_group_name_H-M   'P 1'
#
loop_
_entity.id
_entity.type
_entity.pdbx_description
1 polymer ?
#
loop_
_entity_poly.entity_id
_entity_poly.type
_entity_poly.pdbx_seq_one_letter_code
_entity_poly.pdbx_strand_id
1 'polypeptide(L)'
;MAVDVVEVGRRFLPGLNRGEIHCRFEGGTLKVRSRAAWLERHVQVLTLIAEALASLDVESLPPFYMLLGDTPSRRRHRYFRTRFAFSQADGYGEVAAPDFVFDGWPDAKFDDYDRKTRAMAAASEEPPRDDRLFWAGRCMNHARQAIVEIAKARPDLLEAYDTEPNYNTNINRYSATFKTMEDQVATYRYMIDIEGAGYSGRFKMLLHTKRVVLLQDRPWREWFFDDIEPFRHYVPVARDLSDLAERIEWLRANPKLEAEIAAEAQDFARTRLTRAAAVAAWARLLKDHAAAGGNLKSGLERRKRATGWPP
;
A
#
# COMPACT_ATOMS: atom_id res chain seq x y z
N MET A 1 14.94 -23.35 -6.50
CA MET A 1 15.67 -23.68 -5.25
C MET A 1 15.37 -22.59 -4.22
N ALA A 2 15.34 -22.89 -2.92
CA ALA A 2 15.14 -21.85 -1.91
C ALA A 2 16.29 -20.82 -1.96
N VAL A 3 15.98 -19.55 -1.68
CA VAL A 3 16.96 -18.46 -1.65
C VAL A 3 17.24 -18.07 -0.21
N ASP A 4 18.51 -18.17 0.20
CA ASP A 4 18.94 -17.76 1.53
C ASP A 4 19.12 -16.24 1.58
N VAL A 5 18.62 -15.59 2.64
CA VAL A 5 18.81 -14.16 2.89
C VAL A 5 19.84 -13.98 4.01
N VAL A 6 20.95 -13.31 3.70
CA VAL A 6 22.07 -13.14 4.65
C VAL A 6 22.39 -11.66 4.82
N GLU A 7 22.37 -11.16 6.07
CA GLU A 7 22.92 -9.84 6.38
C GLU A 7 24.45 -9.87 6.27
N VAL A 8 25.01 -9.01 5.44
CA VAL A 8 26.46 -8.83 5.31
C VAL A 8 26.89 -7.60 6.09
N GLY A 9 27.97 -7.73 6.87
CA GLY A 9 28.42 -6.78 7.89
C GLY A 9 28.31 -5.29 7.53
N ARG A 10 28.06 -4.47 8.55
CA ARG A 10 27.72 -3.03 8.49
C ARG A 10 28.89 -2.09 8.14
N ARG A 11 29.89 -2.57 7.38
CA ARG A 11 30.96 -1.71 6.87
C ARG A 11 30.34 -0.61 5.99
N PHE A 12 30.80 0.62 6.18
CA PHE A 12 30.30 1.80 5.46
C PHE A 12 30.31 1.56 3.94
N LEU A 13 29.12 1.50 3.33
CA LEU A 13 28.96 1.66 1.89
C LEU A 13 28.79 3.16 1.59
N PRO A 14 29.73 3.81 0.88
CA PRO A 14 29.53 5.17 0.41
C PRO A 14 28.25 5.25 -0.42
N GLY A 15 27.35 6.18 -0.06
CA GLY A 15 26.11 6.43 -0.80
C GLY A 15 24.88 5.59 -0.39
N LEU A 16 24.98 4.64 0.55
CA LEU A 16 23.82 3.94 1.11
C LEU A 16 23.11 4.85 2.13
N ASN A 17 21.82 5.13 1.92
CA ASN A 17 21.03 5.93 2.86
C ASN A 17 20.66 5.13 4.12
N ARG A 18 20.27 5.81 5.22
CA ARG A 18 19.92 5.13 6.50
C ARG A 18 18.68 4.24 6.37
N GLY A 19 17.70 4.64 5.55
CA GLY A 19 16.47 3.88 5.30
C GLY A 19 16.49 3.04 4.03
N GLU A 20 17.68 2.71 3.51
CA GLU A 20 17.86 1.96 2.28
C GLU A 20 18.68 0.69 2.57
N ILE A 21 18.34 -0.40 1.89
CA ILE A 21 19.15 -1.61 1.85
C ILE A 21 19.77 -1.78 0.47
N HIS A 22 20.98 -2.32 0.45
CA HIS A 22 21.67 -2.75 -0.76
C HIS A 22 21.59 -4.27 -0.87
N CYS A 23 21.08 -4.76 -1.99
CA CYS A 23 20.82 -6.16 -2.25
C CYS A 23 21.73 -6.69 -3.37
N ARG A 24 22.26 -7.88 -3.19
CA ARG A 24 23.06 -8.60 -4.20
C ARG A 24 22.68 -10.07 -4.17
N PHE A 25 22.25 -10.59 -5.31
CA PHE A 25 21.90 -11.99 -5.47
C PHE A 25 22.95 -12.70 -6.32
N GLU A 26 23.59 -13.72 -5.75
CA GLU A 26 24.64 -14.52 -6.40
C GLU A 26 24.61 -15.95 -5.82
N GLY A 27 24.56 -16.97 -6.69
CA GLY A 27 24.71 -18.38 -6.30
C GLY A 27 23.63 -18.87 -5.34
N GLY A 28 22.38 -18.41 -5.49
CA GLY A 28 21.26 -18.79 -4.63
C GLY A 28 21.17 -18.03 -3.30
N THR A 29 22.06 -17.08 -3.03
CA THR A 29 22.03 -16.28 -1.80
C THR A 29 21.76 -14.80 -2.08
N LEU A 30 20.76 -14.22 -1.41
CA LEU A 30 20.50 -12.79 -1.36
C LEU A 30 21.27 -12.16 -0.19
N LYS A 31 22.39 -11.53 -0.50
CA LYS A 31 23.22 -10.77 0.43
C LYS A 31 22.64 -9.36 0.60
N VAL A 32 22.30 -8.98 1.82
CA VAL A 32 21.71 -7.67 2.12
C VAL A 32 22.59 -6.86 3.06
N ARG A 33 22.77 -5.57 2.78
CA ARG A 33 23.46 -4.63 3.68
C ARG A 33 22.54 -3.48 4.04
N SER A 34 22.39 -3.23 5.34
CA SER A 34 21.63 -2.12 5.92
C SER A 34 22.53 -1.20 6.76
N ARG A 35 22.18 0.08 6.86
CA ARG A 35 22.76 1.01 7.86
C ARG A 35 21.93 1.12 9.13
N ALA A 36 20.67 0.74 9.09
CA ALA A 36 19.75 0.76 10.22
C ALA A 36 19.54 -0.65 10.79
N ALA A 37 19.04 -0.70 12.03
CA ALA A 37 18.54 -1.95 12.60
C ALA A 37 17.39 -2.51 11.74
N TRP A 38 17.25 -3.83 11.72
CA TRP A 38 16.14 -4.50 11.06
C TRP A 38 14.83 -4.21 11.78
N LEU A 39 13.80 -3.89 11.00
CA LEU A 39 12.43 -3.82 11.44
C LEU A 39 11.68 -4.99 10.85
N GLU A 40 10.58 -5.41 11.46
CA GLU A 40 9.77 -6.53 10.96
C GLU A 40 9.34 -6.33 9.50
N ARG A 41 8.92 -5.10 9.14
CA ARG A 41 8.59 -4.74 7.76
C ARG A 41 9.71 -5.01 6.74
N HIS A 42 10.98 -4.99 7.17
CA HIS A 42 12.10 -5.30 6.28
C HIS A 42 12.21 -6.81 6.02
N VAL A 43 11.92 -7.64 7.02
CA VAL A 43 11.93 -9.10 6.89
C VAL A 43 10.85 -9.52 5.90
N GLN A 44 9.64 -9.01 6.09
CA GLN A 44 8.47 -9.30 5.26
C GLN A 44 8.72 -9.02 3.77
N VAL A 45 9.26 -7.85 3.41
CA VAL A 45 9.57 -7.57 1.99
C VAL A 45 10.73 -8.44 1.45
N LEU A 46 11.73 -8.75 2.28
CA LEU A 46 12.82 -9.64 1.86
C LEU A 46 12.34 -11.07 1.63
N THR A 47 11.34 -11.55 2.38
CA THR A 47 10.68 -12.83 2.12
C THR A 47 10.08 -12.84 0.72
N LEU A 48 9.30 -11.82 0.36
CA LEU A 48 8.70 -11.71 -0.97
C LEU A 48 9.76 -11.67 -2.08
N ILE A 49 10.85 -10.92 -1.88
CA ILE A 49 11.96 -10.84 -2.84
C ILE A 49 12.68 -12.19 -2.97
N ALA A 50 12.92 -12.91 -1.87
CA ALA A 50 13.58 -14.21 -1.88
C ALA A 50 12.74 -15.25 -2.63
N GLU A 51 11.42 -15.29 -2.39
CA GLU A 51 10.51 -16.16 -3.15
C GLU A 51 10.45 -15.78 -4.63
N ALA A 52 10.42 -14.48 -4.94
CA ALA A 52 10.49 -14.02 -6.31
C ALA A 52 11.77 -14.50 -6.99
N LEU A 53 12.94 -14.32 -6.36
CA LEU A 53 14.23 -14.82 -6.85
C LEU A 53 14.24 -16.34 -7.02
N ALA A 54 13.65 -17.09 -6.08
CA ALA A 54 13.55 -18.55 -6.16
C ALA A 54 12.70 -19.02 -7.35
N SER A 55 11.74 -18.19 -7.79
CA SER A 55 10.95 -18.42 -9.00
C SER A 55 11.67 -18.03 -10.30
N LEU A 56 12.78 -17.29 -10.19
CA LEU A 56 13.63 -16.94 -11.32
C LEU A 56 14.69 -18.01 -11.52
N ASP A 57 14.83 -18.50 -12.75
CA ASP A 57 15.92 -19.39 -13.13
C ASP A 57 17.18 -18.57 -13.50
N VAL A 58 17.77 -17.89 -12.50
CA VAL A 58 18.94 -17.03 -12.67
C VAL A 58 19.99 -17.30 -11.59
N GLU A 59 21.27 -17.31 -11.96
CA GLU A 59 22.37 -17.52 -11.01
C GLU A 59 22.76 -16.23 -10.27
N SER A 60 22.59 -15.08 -10.91
CA SER A 60 22.92 -13.77 -10.33
C SER A 60 22.11 -12.65 -10.99
N LEU A 61 22.05 -11.51 -10.29
CA LEU A 61 21.48 -10.27 -10.80
C LEU A 61 22.42 -9.09 -10.53
N PRO A 62 22.38 -8.02 -11.35
CA PRO A 62 22.98 -6.76 -10.96
C PRO A 62 22.50 -6.32 -9.57
N PRO A 63 23.33 -5.61 -8.79
CA PRO A 63 22.92 -5.13 -7.48
C PRO A 63 21.88 -4.01 -7.60
N PHE A 64 20.92 -4.04 -6.68
CA PHE A 64 19.84 -3.05 -6.57
C PHE A 64 19.71 -2.54 -5.14
N TYR A 65 18.92 -1.48 -4.99
CA TYR A 65 18.60 -0.91 -3.69
C TYR A 65 17.09 -0.99 -3.44
N MET A 66 16.71 -1.08 -2.17
CA MET A 66 15.32 -0.96 -1.75
C MET A 66 15.23 0.11 -0.66
N LEU A 67 14.36 1.09 -0.89
CA LEU A 67 14.00 2.08 0.12
C LEU A 67 12.90 1.50 1.01
N LEU A 68 13.15 1.55 2.31
CA LEU A 68 12.30 0.93 3.34
C LEU A 68 11.44 1.94 4.11
N GLY A 69 11.62 3.23 3.80
CA GLY A 69 10.81 4.31 4.35
C GLY A 69 9.48 4.47 3.60
N ASP A 70 8.54 5.13 4.26
CA ASP A 70 7.20 5.36 3.71
C ASP A 70 7.19 6.33 2.52
N THR A 71 8.21 7.20 2.43
CA THR A 71 8.38 8.17 1.34
C THR A 71 9.63 7.89 0.51
N PRO A 72 9.52 7.89 -0.83
CA PRO A 72 10.63 8.02 -1.78
C PRO A 72 11.63 9.14 -1.44
N SER A 73 12.88 8.97 -1.84
CA SER A 73 13.96 9.92 -1.53
C SER A 73 14.07 10.99 -2.61
N ARG A 74 14.04 12.27 -2.21
CA ARG A 74 14.29 13.39 -3.14
C ARG A 74 15.74 13.48 -3.61
N ARG A 75 16.67 12.70 -3.02
CA ARG A 75 18.09 12.77 -3.40
C ARG A 75 18.27 12.15 -4.78
N ARG A 76 18.59 12.97 -5.78
CA ARG A 76 19.13 12.49 -7.06
C ARG A 76 20.44 11.76 -6.79
N HIS A 77 20.38 10.44 -6.77
CA HIS A 77 21.56 9.62 -6.55
C HIS A 77 22.46 9.65 -7.79
N ARG A 78 23.72 10.07 -7.60
CA ARG A 78 24.75 10.23 -8.65
C ARG A 78 25.12 8.94 -9.40
N TYR A 79 24.71 7.79 -8.85
CA TYR A 79 24.98 6.46 -9.40
C TYR A 79 23.66 5.78 -9.80
N PHE A 80 23.50 5.58 -11.11
CA PHE A 80 22.32 5.03 -11.76
C PHE A 80 22.20 3.51 -11.57
N ARG A 81 21.84 3.10 -10.35
CA ARG A 81 21.37 1.74 -10.06
C ARG A 81 19.90 1.78 -9.67
N THR A 82 19.20 0.72 -9.99
CA THR A 82 17.77 0.56 -9.71
C THR A 82 17.51 0.71 -8.23
N ARG A 83 16.50 1.51 -7.89
CA ARG A 83 16.00 1.69 -6.52
C ARG A 83 14.53 1.37 -6.52
N PHE A 84 14.17 0.33 -5.79
CA PHE A 84 12.79 0.01 -5.54
C PHE A 84 12.29 0.77 -4.30
N ALA A 85 11.02 1.09 -4.27
CA ALA A 85 10.34 1.67 -3.11
C ALA A 85 8.89 1.19 -3.07
N PHE A 86 8.24 1.28 -1.92
CA PHE A 86 6.84 0.85 -1.77
C PHE A 86 5.83 1.72 -2.55
N SER A 87 6.22 2.95 -2.86
CA SER A 87 5.46 3.84 -3.71
C SER A 87 6.39 4.78 -4.47
N GLN A 88 5.84 5.54 -5.41
CA GLN A 88 6.56 6.57 -6.15
C GLN A 88 5.69 7.79 -6.40
N ALA A 89 6.30 8.88 -6.87
CA ALA A 89 5.60 10.11 -7.25
C ALA A 89 6.36 10.83 -8.39
N ASP A 90 5.70 11.76 -9.07
CA ASP A 90 6.33 12.59 -10.11
C ASP A 90 7.57 13.32 -9.56
N GLY A 91 8.67 13.26 -10.30
CA GLY A 91 9.96 13.85 -9.89
C GLY A 91 10.83 12.95 -9.01
N TYR A 92 10.36 11.77 -8.63
CA TYR A 92 11.13 10.74 -7.93
C TYR A 92 11.68 9.69 -8.91
N GLY A 93 12.80 9.06 -8.56
CA GLY A 93 13.54 8.16 -9.45
C GLY A 93 13.36 6.67 -9.13
N GLU A 94 12.68 6.38 -8.02
CA GLU A 94 12.40 5.04 -7.53
C GLU A 94 11.32 4.34 -8.36
N VAL A 95 11.47 3.03 -8.49
CA VAL A 95 10.50 2.13 -9.12
C VAL A 95 9.56 1.60 -8.03
N ALA A 96 8.26 1.84 -8.14
CA ALA A 96 7.30 1.26 -7.20
C ALA A 96 7.29 -0.26 -7.28
N ALA A 97 7.37 -0.92 -6.13
CA ALA A 97 7.37 -2.37 -5.97
C ALA A 97 6.39 -2.79 -4.87
N PRO A 98 5.94 -4.06 -4.85
CA PRO A 98 5.10 -4.58 -3.79
C PRO A 98 5.73 -4.39 -2.41
N ASP A 99 4.93 -3.93 -1.47
CA ASP A 99 5.39 -3.66 -0.11
C ASP A 99 5.30 -4.88 0.80
N PHE A 100 5.78 -4.69 2.03
CA PHE A 100 5.78 -5.71 3.07
C PHE A 100 4.38 -6.18 3.50
N VAL A 101 3.34 -5.38 3.27
CA VAL A 101 1.97 -5.68 3.72
C VAL A 101 1.46 -6.94 3.02
N PHE A 102 1.93 -7.23 1.80
CA PHE A 102 1.58 -8.43 1.05
C PHE A 102 2.12 -9.74 1.64
N ASP A 103 3.11 -9.69 2.53
CA ASP A 103 3.52 -10.86 3.34
C ASP A 103 2.75 -10.83 4.67
N GLY A 104 2.92 -9.73 5.41
CA GLY A 104 2.29 -9.50 6.71
C GLY A 104 2.69 -8.16 7.31
N TRP A 105 1.91 -7.66 8.28
CA TRP A 105 2.21 -6.43 8.99
C TRP A 105 1.94 -6.57 10.49
N PRO A 106 2.92 -7.08 11.26
CA PRO A 106 2.66 -7.43 12.66
C PRO A 106 2.39 -6.21 13.57
N ASP A 107 2.91 -5.02 13.23
CA ASP A 107 2.51 -3.76 13.89
C ASP A 107 1.00 -3.49 13.73
N ALA A 108 0.42 -3.87 12.58
CA ALA A 108 -1.02 -3.84 12.32
C ALA A 108 -1.75 -5.13 12.74
N LYS A 109 -1.07 -6.00 13.50
CA LYS A 109 -1.61 -7.22 14.14
C LYS A 109 -2.10 -8.28 13.17
N PHE A 110 -1.42 -8.44 12.03
CA PHE A 110 -1.57 -9.61 11.17
C PHE A 110 -0.23 -9.99 10.52
N ASP A 111 -0.10 -11.26 10.17
CA ASP A 111 1.12 -11.94 9.72
C ASP A 111 0.92 -12.69 8.39
N ASP A 112 -0.30 -12.68 7.85
CA ASP A 112 -0.66 -13.28 6.56
C ASP A 112 -1.68 -12.38 5.86
N TYR A 113 -1.25 -11.77 4.75
CA TYR A 113 -2.07 -10.87 3.96
C TYR A 113 -3.30 -11.53 3.35
N ASP A 114 -3.17 -12.73 2.77
CA ASP A 114 -4.28 -13.40 2.09
C ASP A 114 -5.33 -13.89 3.11
N ARG A 115 -4.90 -14.33 4.30
CA ARG A 115 -5.79 -14.64 5.41
C ARG A 115 -6.51 -13.39 5.91
N LYS A 116 -5.79 -12.27 6.04
CA LYS A 116 -6.36 -10.99 6.49
C LYS A 116 -7.43 -10.49 5.52
N THR A 117 -7.13 -10.48 4.23
CA THR A 117 -8.05 -10.00 3.19
C THR A 117 -9.25 -10.93 3.03
N ARG A 118 -9.09 -12.25 3.15
CA ARG A 118 -10.23 -13.19 3.21
C ARG A 118 -11.14 -12.92 4.41
N ALA A 119 -10.58 -12.65 5.60
CA ALA A 119 -11.37 -12.32 6.79
C ALA A 119 -12.14 -11.00 6.62
N MET A 120 -11.50 -9.97 6.07
CA MET A 120 -12.16 -8.70 5.75
C MET A 120 -13.26 -8.86 4.70
N ALA A 121 -13.02 -9.63 3.64
CA ALA A 121 -14.01 -9.92 2.61
C ALA A 121 -15.23 -10.62 3.22
N ALA A 122 -15.01 -11.68 4.03
CA ALA A 122 -16.07 -12.40 4.74
C ALA A 122 -16.87 -11.49 5.68
N ALA A 123 -16.20 -10.58 6.41
CA ALA A 123 -16.85 -9.62 7.29
C ALA A 123 -17.75 -8.62 6.54
N SER A 124 -17.49 -8.40 5.24
CA SER A 124 -18.27 -7.49 4.39
C SER A 124 -19.40 -8.16 3.60
N GLU A 125 -19.63 -9.48 3.78
CA GLU A 125 -20.66 -10.22 3.03
C GLU A 125 -22.08 -9.73 3.33
N GLU A 126 -22.36 -9.45 4.61
CA GLU A 126 -23.63 -8.89 5.06
C GLU A 126 -23.77 -7.41 4.70
N PRO A 127 -25.00 -6.89 4.56
CA PRO A 127 -25.23 -5.45 4.40
C PRO A 127 -24.57 -4.64 5.54
N PRO A 128 -24.07 -3.42 5.24
CA PRO A 128 -23.50 -2.55 6.28
C PRO A 128 -24.58 -2.19 7.32
N ARG A 129 -24.15 -2.05 8.58
CA ARG A 129 -25.01 -1.67 9.71
C ARG A 129 -25.17 -0.16 9.84
N ASP A 130 -24.33 0.60 9.16
CA ASP A 130 -24.24 2.05 9.18
C ASP A 130 -24.01 2.57 7.75
N ASP A 131 -24.91 3.44 7.27
CA ASP A 131 -24.89 4.02 5.92
C ASP A 131 -23.83 5.12 5.72
N ARG A 132 -23.00 5.37 6.73
CA ARG A 132 -21.93 6.36 6.69
C ARG A 132 -20.64 5.80 6.09
N LEU A 133 -19.80 6.73 5.68
CA LEU A 133 -18.40 6.47 5.36
C LEU A 133 -17.56 6.37 6.64
N PHE A 134 -16.50 5.55 6.62
CA PHE A 134 -15.60 5.40 7.76
C PHE A 134 -14.13 5.63 7.44
N TRP A 135 -13.41 6.21 8.40
CA TRP A 135 -11.96 6.25 8.43
C TRP A 135 -11.39 6.18 9.84
N ALA A 136 -10.31 5.42 10.06
CA ALA A 136 -9.51 5.53 11.27
C ALA A 136 -8.02 5.38 11.00
N GLY A 137 -7.21 6.23 11.62
CA GLY A 137 -5.76 6.11 11.61
C GLY A 137 -5.06 7.26 12.32
N ARG A 138 -3.74 7.17 12.48
CA ARG A 138 -2.94 8.26 13.07
C ARG A 138 -3.00 9.53 12.22
N CYS A 139 -3.32 10.68 12.82
CA CYS A 139 -3.42 11.98 12.12
C CYS A 139 -2.05 12.64 11.93
N MET A 140 -1.19 11.97 11.16
CA MET A 140 0.21 12.36 10.93
C MET A 140 0.40 13.46 9.87
N ASN A 141 -0.67 13.88 9.21
CA ASN A 141 -0.65 14.91 8.16
C ASN A 141 -1.98 15.69 8.13
N HIS A 142 -2.00 16.80 7.41
CA HIS A 142 -3.16 17.68 7.32
C HIS A 142 -4.40 17.02 6.71
N ALA A 143 -4.24 16.11 5.75
CA ALA A 143 -5.39 15.42 5.15
C ALA A 143 -6.11 14.51 6.15
N ARG A 144 -5.35 13.79 6.98
CA ARG A 144 -5.91 12.94 8.03
C ARG A 144 -6.53 13.74 9.17
N GLN A 145 -5.98 14.92 9.48
CA GLN A 145 -6.62 15.86 10.40
C GLN A 145 -7.93 16.39 9.80
N ALA A 146 -7.92 16.75 8.51
CA ALA A 146 -9.09 17.30 7.83
C ALA A 146 -10.28 16.33 7.81
N ILE A 147 -10.08 15.03 7.55
CA ILE A 147 -11.21 14.08 7.59
C ILE A 147 -11.86 13.98 8.98
N VAL A 148 -11.08 14.09 10.06
CA VAL A 148 -11.62 14.09 11.43
C VAL A 148 -12.44 15.36 11.68
N GLU A 149 -12.01 16.52 11.20
CA GLU A 149 -12.79 17.75 11.29
C GLU A 149 -14.07 17.70 10.42
N ILE A 150 -13.99 17.13 9.21
CA ILE A 150 -15.16 16.92 8.35
C ILE A 150 -16.17 15.98 9.04
N ALA A 151 -15.71 14.92 9.71
CA ALA A 151 -16.59 14.02 10.47
C ALA A 151 -17.29 14.70 11.65
N LYS A 152 -16.62 15.64 12.33
CA LYS A 152 -17.26 16.46 13.37
C LYS A 152 -18.32 17.40 12.80
N ALA A 153 -18.07 17.97 11.62
CA ALA A 153 -18.99 18.89 10.96
C ALA A 153 -20.17 18.18 10.26
N ARG A 154 -19.96 16.95 9.78
CA ARG A 154 -20.93 16.14 9.03
C ARG A 154 -21.05 14.71 9.59
N PRO A 155 -21.43 14.54 10.87
CA PRO A 155 -21.54 13.22 11.49
C PRO A 155 -22.63 12.34 10.85
N ASP A 156 -23.51 12.95 10.05
CA ASP A 156 -24.53 12.31 9.20
C ASP A 156 -23.95 11.59 7.97
N LEU A 157 -22.75 11.99 7.52
CA LEU A 157 -22.09 11.41 6.34
C LEU A 157 -21.00 10.41 6.68
N LEU A 158 -20.23 10.68 7.73
CA LEU A 158 -19.03 9.91 8.02
C LEU A 158 -18.71 9.87 9.51
N GLU A 159 -18.01 8.80 9.90
CA GLU A 159 -17.30 8.70 11.17
C GLU A 159 -15.80 8.61 10.90
N ALA A 160 -15.02 9.46 11.58
CA ALA A 160 -13.57 9.43 11.48
C ALA A 160 -12.89 9.83 12.78
N TYR A 161 -11.80 9.14 13.14
CA TYR A 161 -11.04 9.45 14.36
C TYR A 161 -9.54 9.13 14.28
N ASP A 162 -8.74 9.84 15.09
CA ASP A 162 -7.33 9.50 15.32
C ASP A 162 -7.22 8.28 16.23
N THR A 163 -6.42 7.30 15.84
CA THR A 163 -6.22 6.06 16.61
C THR A 163 -5.21 6.18 17.76
N GLU A 164 -4.50 7.32 17.92
CA GLU A 164 -3.56 7.52 19.05
C GLU A 164 -4.18 7.22 20.41
N PRO A 165 -5.35 7.79 20.75
CA PRO A 165 -5.92 7.63 22.08
C PRO A 165 -6.32 6.17 22.34
N ASN A 166 -6.50 5.39 21.27
CA ASN A 166 -6.83 3.98 21.36
C ASN A 166 -5.61 3.08 21.53
N TYR A 167 -4.38 3.57 21.38
CA TYR A 167 -3.19 2.72 21.39
C TYR A 167 -2.33 2.91 22.62
N ASN A 168 -2.21 1.86 23.44
CA ASN A 168 -1.32 1.85 24.59
C ASN A 168 0.06 1.32 24.19
N THR A 169 1.04 2.22 24.12
CA THR A 169 2.42 1.92 23.73
C THR A 169 3.14 1.03 24.75
N ASN A 170 2.78 1.09 26.04
CA ASN A 170 3.47 0.34 27.10
C ASN A 170 3.17 -1.16 27.04
N ILE A 171 1.99 -1.52 26.55
CA ILE A 171 1.54 -2.92 26.43
C ILE A 171 1.31 -3.34 24.97
N ASN A 172 1.68 -2.49 24.00
CA ASN A 172 1.55 -2.75 22.56
C ASN A 172 0.13 -3.22 22.15
N ARG A 173 -0.91 -2.56 22.69
CA ARG A 173 -2.31 -3.01 22.57
C ARG A 173 -3.27 -1.86 22.30
N TYR A 174 -4.23 -2.11 21.39
CA TYR A 174 -5.37 -1.22 21.17
C TYR A 174 -6.42 -1.36 22.27
N SER A 175 -7.19 -0.31 22.53
CA SER A 175 -8.34 -0.31 23.43
C SER A 175 -9.47 -1.17 22.85
N ALA A 176 -10.40 -1.62 23.70
CA ALA A 176 -11.58 -2.37 23.27
C ALA A 176 -12.51 -1.56 22.34
N THR A 177 -12.34 -0.24 22.30
CA THR A 177 -13.08 0.67 21.41
C THR A 177 -12.45 0.81 20.02
N PHE A 178 -11.25 0.27 19.80
CA PHE A 178 -10.63 0.27 18.47
C PHE A 178 -11.36 -0.71 17.54
N LYS A 179 -11.84 -0.22 16.41
CA LYS A 179 -12.48 -1.05 15.38
C LYS A 179 -11.40 -1.69 14.52
N THR A 180 -11.38 -3.03 14.48
CA THR A 180 -10.53 -3.77 13.54
C THR A 180 -10.96 -3.49 12.10
N MET A 181 -10.12 -3.77 11.11
CA MET A 181 -10.51 -3.55 9.70
C MET A 181 -11.73 -4.40 9.31
N GLU A 182 -11.89 -5.59 9.89
CA GLU A 182 -13.06 -6.44 9.77
C GLU A 182 -14.30 -5.77 10.37
N ASP A 183 -14.20 -5.21 11.58
CA ASP A 183 -15.32 -4.48 12.19
C ASP A 183 -15.72 -3.25 11.36
N GLN A 184 -14.73 -2.54 10.81
CA GLN A 184 -14.97 -1.37 9.97
C GLN A 184 -15.80 -1.74 8.75
N VAL A 185 -15.35 -2.74 7.97
CA VAL A 185 -16.06 -3.15 6.73
C VAL A 185 -17.36 -3.89 7.03
N ALA A 186 -17.50 -4.55 8.18
CA ALA A 186 -18.79 -5.11 8.61
C ALA A 186 -19.79 -4.02 9.00
N THR A 187 -19.32 -2.90 9.56
CA THR A 187 -20.19 -1.86 10.11
C THR A 187 -20.59 -0.82 9.08
N TYR A 188 -19.64 -0.24 8.34
CA TYR A 188 -19.88 0.95 7.54
C TYR A 188 -19.98 0.65 6.05
N ARG A 189 -20.83 1.43 5.37
CA ARG A 189 -21.14 1.26 3.95
C ARG A 189 -20.00 1.65 3.02
N TYR A 190 -19.26 2.71 3.36
CA TYR A 190 -18.16 3.20 2.54
C TYR A 190 -16.86 3.29 3.33
N MET A 191 -15.75 2.99 2.67
CA MET A 191 -14.41 3.19 3.23
C MET A 191 -13.72 4.34 2.48
N ILE A 192 -12.83 5.07 3.14
CA ILE A 192 -11.89 5.95 2.43
C ILE A 192 -10.45 5.59 2.76
N ASP A 193 -9.58 5.70 1.76
CA ASP A 193 -8.15 5.65 1.98
C ASP A 193 -7.48 7.01 1.75
N ILE A 194 -6.67 7.42 2.74
CA ILE A 194 -5.97 8.70 2.81
C ILE A 194 -4.48 8.44 3.00
N GLU A 195 -3.66 9.20 2.27
CA GLU A 195 -2.20 9.07 2.28
C GLU A 195 -1.61 9.13 3.70
N GLY A 196 -0.53 8.38 3.92
CA GLY A 196 0.23 8.38 5.16
C GLY A 196 1.34 9.42 5.15
N ALA A 197 2.50 9.05 5.67
CA ALA A 197 3.72 9.81 5.37
C ALA A 197 4.02 9.76 3.86
N GLY A 198 3.77 8.61 3.23
CA GLY A 198 3.71 8.44 1.78
C GLY A 198 2.42 7.72 1.37
N TYR A 199 2.55 6.50 0.86
CA TYR A 199 1.38 5.65 0.58
C TYR A 199 0.67 5.19 1.87
N SER A 200 -0.40 4.41 1.69
CA SER A 200 -1.21 3.85 2.76
C SER A 200 -1.36 2.34 2.58
N GLY A 201 -0.96 1.56 3.60
CA GLY A 201 -1.00 0.10 3.54
C GLY A 201 -2.41 -0.49 3.41
N ARG A 202 -3.47 0.25 3.76
CA ARG A 202 -4.84 -0.29 3.82
C ARG A 202 -5.55 -0.40 2.47
N PHE A 203 -5.23 0.44 1.49
CA PHE A 203 -6.03 0.57 0.27
C PHE A 203 -6.26 -0.77 -0.43
N LYS A 204 -5.17 -1.48 -0.73
CA LYS A 204 -5.18 -2.81 -1.33
C LYS A 204 -5.96 -3.86 -0.54
N MET A 205 -6.06 -3.75 0.78
CA MET A 205 -6.86 -4.68 1.60
C MET A 205 -8.36 -4.33 1.52
N LEU A 206 -8.70 -3.04 1.53
CA LEU A 206 -10.10 -2.58 1.45
C LEU A 206 -10.74 -2.99 0.12
N LEU A 207 -9.98 -3.02 -0.98
CA LEU A 207 -10.46 -3.45 -2.30
C LEU A 207 -10.94 -4.92 -2.34
N HIS A 208 -10.57 -5.77 -1.37
CA HIS A 208 -11.09 -7.15 -1.30
C HIS A 208 -12.53 -7.24 -0.76
N THR A 209 -13.08 -6.14 -0.24
CA THR A 209 -14.37 -6.12 0.47
C THR A 209 -15.52 -5.65 -0.42
N LYS A 210 -16.76 -5.93 -0.02
CA LYS A 210 -17.96 -5.42 -0.70
C LYS A 210 -18.30 -3.97 -0.34
N ARG A 211 -17.31 -3.17 0.07
CA ARG A 211 -17.49 -1.75 0.41
C ARG A 211 -16.80 -0.92 -0.66
N VAL A 212 -17.51 0.05 -1.22
CA VAL A 212 -16.88 1.00 -2.14
C VAL A 212 -15.81 1.78 -1.39
N VAL A 213 -14.62 1.83 -1.98
CA VAL A 213 -13.50 2.58 -1.44
C VAL A 213 -13.40 3.91 -2.15
N LEU A 214 -13.45 5.00 -1.39
CA LEU A 214 -13.10 6.32 -1.83
C LEU A 214 -11.58 6.49 -1.69
N LEU A 215 -10.90 7.02 -2.71
CA LEU A 215 -9.45 7.20 -2.71
C LEU A 215 -9.12 8.68 -2.82
N GLN A 216 -8.47 9.22 -1.80
CA GLN A 216 -7.94 10.58 -1.84
C GLN A 216 -6.89 10.73 -2.93
N ASP A 217 -7.01 11.82 -3.70
CA ASP A 217 -6.02 12.26 -4.67
C ASP A 217 -4.65 12.51 -4.01
N ARG A 218 -3.67 11.68 -4.38
CA ARG A 218 -2.33 11.72 -3.81
C ARG A 218 -1.22 11.50 -4.85
N PRO A 219 -0.03 12.07 -4.63
CA PRO A 219 1.10 11.87 -5.55
C PRO A 219 1.66 10.45 -5.45
N TRP A 220 1.49 9.78 -4.29
CA TRP A 220 2.05 8.46 -4.03
C TRP A 220 1.26 7.35 -4.72
N ARG A 221 1.94 6.66 -5.64
CA ARG A 221 1.41 5.56 -6.44
C ARG A 221 2.12 4.26 -6.08
N GLU A 222 1.34 3.23 -5.78
CA GLU A 222 1.85 1.86 -5.59
C GLU A 222 1.95 1.15 -6.94
N TRP A 223 2.62 -0.01 -6.97
CA TRP A 223 2.95 -0.74 -8.22
C TRP A 223 1.75 -1.13 -9.10
N PHE A 224 0.55 -1.19 -8.53
CA PHE A 224 -0.70 -1.56 -9.23
C PHE A 224 -1.55 -0.36 -9.66
N PHE A 225 -1.09 0.88 -9.40
CA PHE A 225 -1.89 2.09 -9.64
C PHE A 225 -2.14 2.40 -11.13
N ASP A 226 -1.43 1.75 -12.06
CA ASP A 226 -1.71 1.85 -13.50
C ASP A 226 -2.85 0.91 -13.94
N ASP A 227 -3.09 -0.15 -13.17
CA ASP A 227 -4.06 -1.19 -13.49
C ASP A 227 -5.45 -0.94 -12.86
N ILE A 228 -5.58 0.11 -12.03
CA ILE A 228 -6.83 0.54 -11.42
C ILE A 228 -7.36 1.81 -12.07
N GLU A 229 -8.68 1.93 -12.09
CA GLU A 229 -9.41 2.98 -12.80
C GLU A 229 -10.42 3.66 -11.88
N PRO A 230 -10.47 5.01 -11.85
CA PRO A 230 -11.46 5.76 -11.10
C PRO A 230 -12.87 5.47 -11.63
N PHE A 231 -13.85 5.42 -10.73
CA PHE A 231 -15.25 5.03 -10.97
C PHE A 231 -15.48 3.62 -11.51
N ARG A 232 -14.42 2.82 -11.62
CA ARG A 232 -14.51 1.38 -11.88
C ARG A 232 -14.09 0.57 -10.66
N HIS A 233 -12.96 0.91 -10.04
CA HIS A 233 -12.42 0.17 -8.90
C HIS A 233 -12.48 0.96 -7.58
N TYR A 234 -12.66 2.28 -7.66
CA TYR A 234 -12.73 3.17 -6.51
C TYR A 234 -13.37 4.50 -6.92
N VAL A 235 -13.84 5.30 -5.95
CA VAL A 235 -14.33 6.66 -6.21
C VAL A 235 -13.23 7.68 -5.86
N PRO A 236 -12.73 8.48 -6.81
CA PRO A 236 -11.70 9.48 -6.52
C PRO A 236 -12.27 10.63 -5.67
N VAL A 237 -11.47 11.13 -4.73
CA VAL A 237 -11.77 12.30 -3.89
C VAL A 237 -10.65 13.32 -4.06
N ALA A 238 -10.97 14.60 -4.09
CA ALA A 238 -10.01 15.69 -4.16
C ALA A 238 -8.96 15.60 -3.04
N ARG A 239 -7.76 16.12 -3.32
CA ARG A 239 -6.61 16.02 -2.41
C ARG A 239 -6.87 16.66 -1.05
N ASP A 240 -7.62 17.76 -1.05
CA ASP A 240 -8.04 18.50 0.12
C ASP A 240 -9.38 18.02 0.72
N LEU A 241 -9.96 16.95 0.17
CA LEU A 241 -11.26 16.38 0.56
C LEU A 241 -12.46 17.31 0.32
N SER A 242 -12.30 18.38 -0.46
CA SER A 242 -13.35 19.37 -0.71
C SER A 242 -14.63 18.81 -1.35
N ASP A 243 -14.50 17.77 -2.18
CA ASP A 243 -15.63 17.10 -2.85
C ASP A 243 -16.14 15.85 -2.10
N LEU A 244 -15.59 15.52 -0.91
CA LEU A 244 -15.90 14.28 -0.21
C LEU A 244 -17.40 14.11 0.08
N ALA A 245 -18.07 15.15 0.56
CA ALA A 245 -19.50 15.11 0.86
C ALA A 245 -20.34 14.83 -0.41
N GLU A 246 -19.99 15.48 -1.52
CA GLU A 246 -20.64 15.27 -2.82
C GLU A 246 -20.44 13.83 -3.30
N ARG A 247 -19.25 13.25 -3.11
CA ARG A 247 -18.93 11.85 -3.49
C ARG A 247 -19.76 10.83 -2.71
N ILE A 248 -19.98 11.08 -1.42
CA ILE A 248 -20.82 10.22 -0.57
C ILE A 248 -22.28 10.29 -1.03
N GLU A 249 -22.82 11.48 -1.27
CA GLU A 249 -24.21 11.63 -1.72
C GLU A 249 -24.42 11.08 -3.13
N TRP A 250 -23.46 11.24 -4.04
CA TRP A 250 -23.51 10.62 -5.35
C TRP A 250 -23.57 9.09 -5.26
N LEU A 251 -22.77 8.46 -4.39
CA LEU A 251 -22.85 7.01 -4.18
C LEU A 251 -24.24 6.59 -3.68
N ARG A 252 -24.79 7.31 -2.70
CA ARG A 252 -26.15 7.04 -2.17
C ARG A 252 -27.23 7.15 -3.25
N ALA A 253 -27.09 8.10 -4.16
CA ALA A 253 -28.02 8.30 -5.28
C ALA A 253 -27.85 7.26 -6.40
N ASN A 254 -26.73 6.52 -6.44
CA ASN A 254 -26.37 5.59 -7.50
C ASN A 254 -26.05 4.17 -6.99
N PRO A 255 -27.01 3.47 -6.33
CA PRO A 255 -26.75 2.17 -5.70
C PRO A 255 -26.34 1.05 -6.69
N LYS A 256 -26.73 1.17 -7.97
CA LYS A 256 -26.27 0.24 -9.01
C LYS A 256 -24.78 0.40 -9.30
N LEU A 257 -24.34 1.64 -9.52
CA LEU A 257 -22.93 1.95 -9.74
C LEU A 257 -22.09 1.64 -8.51
N GLU A 258 -22.62 1.88 -7.30
CA GLU A 258 -21.99 1.47 -6.04
C GLU A 258 -21.68 -0.04 -6.04
N ALA A 259 -22.67 -0.88 -6.36
CA ALA A 259 -22.51 -2.33 -6.41
C ALA A 259 -21.52 -2.77 -7.49
N GLU A 260 -21.58 -2.17 -8.68
CA GLU A 260 -20.66 -2.44 -9.79
C GLU A 260 -19.21 -2.09 -9.43
N ILE A 261 -18.98 -0.91 -8.83
CA ILE A 261 -17.64 -0.47 -8.41
C ILE A 261 -17.05 -1.42 -7.36
N ALA A 262 -17.86 -1.82 -6.37
CA ALA A 262 -17.41 -2.75 -5.34
C ALA A 262 -17.07 -4.14 -5.91
N ALA A 263 -17.85 -4.63 -6.87
CA ALA A 263 -17.62 -5.92 -7.52
C ALA A 263 -16.34 -5.90 -8.38
N GLU A 264 -16.16 -4.89 -9.23
CA GLU A 264 -14.95 -4.74 -10.06
C GLU A 264 -13.69 -4.58 -9.19
N ALA A 265 -13.78 -3.82 -8.09
CA ALA A 265 -12.70 -3.69 -7.11
C ALA A 265 -12.31 -5.05 -6.50
N GLN A 266 -13.31 -5.84 -6.09
CA GLN A 266 -13.11 -7.14 -5.46
C GLN A 266 -12.51 -8.15 -6.44
N ASP A 267 -12.97 -8.19 -7.68
CA ASP A 267 -12.44 -9.06 -8.72
C ASP A 267 -11.01 -8.70 -9.10
N PHE A 268 -10.72 -7.41 -9.21
CA PHE A 268 -9.35 -6.92 -9.38
C PHE A 268 -8.47 -7.35 -8.20
N ALA A 269 -8.90 -7.14 -6.96
CA ALA A 269 -8.10 -7.44 -5.78
C ALA A 269 -7.81 -8.94 -5.62
N ARG A 270 -8.81 -9.80 -5.83
CA ARG A 270 -8.67 -11.26 -5.74
C ARG A 270 -7.70 -11.85 -6.75
N THR A 271 -7.47 -11.17 -7.87
CA THR A 271 -6.61 -11.66 -8.96
C THR A 271 -5.26 -10.94 -9.02
N ARG A 272 -5.23 -9.65 -8.71
CA ARG A 272 -4.04 -8.78 -8.88
C ARG A 272 -3.41 -8.33 -7.57
N LEU A 273 -4.12 -8.40 -6.45
CA LEU A 273 -3.65 -7.94 -5.14
C LEU A 273 -3.65 -9.09 -4.13
N THR A 274 -2.92 -10.16 -4.42
CA THR A 274 -2.66 -11.29 -3.50
C THR A 274 -1.18 -11.37 -3.18
N ARG A 275 -0.80 -12.13 -2.15
CA ARG A 275 0.61 -12.41 -1.87
C ARG A 275 1.33 -13.02 -3.07
N ALA A 276 0.68 -13.98 -3.74
CA ALA A 276 1.21 -14.59 -4.95
C ALA A 276 1.40 -13.58 -6.09
N ALA A 277 0.45 -12.66 -6.29
CA ALA A 277 0.58 -11.59 -7.29
C ALA A 277 1.72 -10.62 -6.95
N ALA A 278 1.95 -10.32 -5.67
CA ALA A 278 3.08 -9.52 -5.21
C ALA A 278 4.43 -10.21 -5.48
N VAL A 279 4.54 -11.51 -5.21
CA VAL A 279 5.75 -12.30 -5.55
C VAL A 279 5.99 -12.31 -7.06
N ALA A 280 4.95 -12.52 -7.86
CA ALA A 280 5.04 -12.47 -9.33
C ALA A 280 5.44 -11.08 -9.85
N ALA A 281 4.93 -10.01 -9.25
CA ALA A 281 5.30 -8.63 -9.59
C ALA A 281 6.77 -8.34 -9.25
N TRP A 282 7.26 -8.81 -8.10
CA TRP A 282 8.68 -8.76 -7.76
C TRP A 282 9.54 -9.52 -8.77
N ALA A 283 9.12 -10.73 -9.17
CA ALA A 283 9.84 -11.53 -10.15
C ALA A 283 9.94 -10.80 -11.51
N ARG A 284 8.85 -10.16 -11.95
CA ARG A 284 8.83 -9.31 -13.16
C ARG A 284 9.79 -8.12 -13.04
N LEU A 285 9.71 -7.36 -11.94
CA LEU A 285 10.58 -6.20 -11.70
C LEU A 285 12.07 -6.59 -11.67
N LEU A 286 12.41 -7.74 -11.11
CA LEU A 286 13.79 -8.26 -11.06
C LEU A 286 14.29 -8.72 -12.45
N LYS A 287 13.41 -9.31 -13.29
CA LYS A 287 13.72 -9.60 -14.69
C LYS A 287 13.97 -8.31 -15.48
N ASP A 288 13.11 -7.31 -15.33
CA ASP A 288 13.24 -6.01 -16.01
C ASP A 288 14.51 -5.28 -15.55
N HIS A 289 14.84 -5.39 -14.27
CA HIS A 289 16.10 -4.92 -13.70
C HIS A 289 17.32 -5.56 -14.36
N ALA A 290 17.30 -6.88 -14.53
CA ALA A 290 18.37 -7.62 -15.20
C ALA A 290 18.52 -7.18 -16.66
N ALA A 291 17.40 -7.13 -17.39
CA ALA A 291 17.35 -6.71 -18.79
C ALA A 291 17.86 -5.27 -18.98
N ALA A 292 17.61 -4.38 -18.02
CA ALA A 292 18.11 -3.01 -18.01
C ALA A 292 19.58 -2.87 -17.53
N GLY A 293 20.33 -3.97 -17.40
CA GLY A 293 21.73 -3.94 -16.95
C GLY A 293 21.91 -3.38 -15.54
N GLY A 294 20.89 -3.52 -14.70
CA GLY A 294 20.88 -3.01 -13.33
C GLY A 294 20.37 -1.58 -13.17
N ASN A 295 19.89 -0.95 -14.26
CA ASN A 295 19.51 0.46 -14.30
C ASN A 295 18.06 0.67 -14.78
N LEU A 296 17.14 -0.15 -14.28
CA LEU A 296 15.71 0.03 -14.49
C LEU A 296 15.26 1.40 -13.96
N LYS A 297 14.51 2.12 -14.80
CA LYS A 297 13.86 3.37 -14.47
C LYS A 297 12.38 3.12 -14.23
N SER A 298 11.76 3.99 -13.43
CA SER A 298 10.30 3.98 -13.32
C SER A 298 9.69 4.20 -14.70
N GLY A 299 8.85 3.25 -15.12
CA GLY A 299 8.07 3.32 -16.37
C GLY A 299 6.67 3.90 -16.17
N LEU A 300 6.32 4.28 -14.93
CA LEU A 300 5.00 4.79 -14.59
C LEU A 300 4.79 6.16 -15.26
N GLU A 301 3.79 6.21 -16.13
CA GLU A 301 3.45 7.39 -16.91
C GLU A 301 2.76 8.48 -16.07
N ARG A 302 2.50 9.65 -16.66
CA ARG A 302 1.74 10.72 -16.01
C ARG A 302 0.42 10.18 -15.46
N ARG A 303 0.11 10.57 -14.23
CA ARG A 303 -1.09 10.13 -13.52
C ARG A 303 -2.36 10.41 -14.33
N LYS A 304 -3.15 9.37 -14.60
CA LYS A 304 -4.54 9.51 -15.06
C LYS A 304 -5.33 10.21 -13.95
N ARG A 305 -5.75 11.44 -14.18
CA ARG A 305 -6.68 12.16 -13.28
C ARG A 305 -8.07 12.07 -13.89
N ALA A 306 -9.05 11.62 -13.12
CA ALA A 306 -10.44 11.86 -13.50
C ALA A 306 -10.69 13.37 -13.39
N THR A 307 -11.11 14.00 -14.49
CA THR A 307 -11.41 15.45 -14.53
C THR A 307 -12.89 15.74 -14.39
N GLY A 308 -13.71 14.77 -13.95
CA GLY A 308 -15.15 14.93 -13.85
C GLY A 308 -15.88 13.73 -13.23
N TRP A 309 -17.18 13.89 -13.03
CA TRP A 309 -18.11 12.83 -12.66
C TRP A 309 -18.32 11.87 -13.84
N PRO A 310 -18.53 10.56 -13.60
CA PRO A 310 -19.09 9.70 -14.63
C PRO A 310 -20.48 10.22 -15.04
N PRO A 311 -20.86 10.06 -16.33
CA PRO A 311 -22.11 10.57 -16.88
C PRO A 311 -23.37 9.94 -16.26
#